data_AF-A0A256LFE7-F1
#
_entry.id   AF-A0A256LFE7-F1
#
_cell.length_a   1.000
_cell.length_b   1.000
_cell.length_c   1.000
_cell.angle_alpha   90.00
_cell.angle_beta   90.00
_cell.angle_gamma   90.00
#
_symmetry.space_group_name_H-M   'P 1'
#
loop_
_entity.id
_entity.type
_entity.pdbx_description
1 polymer ?
#
loop_
_entity_poly.entity_id
_entity_poly.type
_entity_poly.pdbx_seq_one_letter_code
_entity_poly.pdbx_strand_id
1 'polypeptide(L)' 'MIKSKKSKLIPREYDEVILKTGELVGLMDQVDETHFLPDYGVETPEQEKKTMAMAPISIDDIEKVVYRPKDSQ' A
#
# COMPACT_ATOMS: atom_id res chain seq x y z
N MET A 1 -17.38 -5.17 -27.61
CA MET A 1 -16.26 -5.40 -26.66
C MET A 1 -15.86 -4.07 -26.05
N ILE A 2 -16.38 -3.73 -24.87
CA ILE A 2 -15.97 -2.50 -24.17
C ILE A 2 -14.71 -2.86 -23.38
N LYS A 3 -13.54 -2.49 -23.89
CA LYS A 3 -12.29 -2.51 -23.11
C LYS A 3 -12.45 -1.44 -22.02
N SER A 4 -12.92 -1.85 -20.84
CA SER A 4 -12.94 -0.99 -19.68
C SER A 4 -11.48 -0.60 -19.40
N LYS A 5 -11.14 0.68 -19.66
CA LYS A 5 -9.87 1.26 -19.22
C LYS A 5 -9.87 1.08 -17.70
N LYS A 6 -9.11 0.10 -17.19
CA LYS A 6 -8.69 0.11 -15.78
C LYS A 6 -7.91 1.41 -15.63
N SER A 7 -8.60 2.47 -15.18
CA SER A 7 -7.95 3.59 -14.54
C SER A 7 -6.96 2.96 -13.56
N LYS A 8 -5.65 3.11 -13.79
CA LYS A 8 -4.66 2.69 -12.81
C LYS A 8 -4.97 3.51 -11.57
N LEU A 9 -5.58 2.86 -10.58
CA LEU A 9 -5.92 3.50 -9.33
C LEU A 9 -4.60 3.94 -8.69
N ILE A 10 -4.40 5.25 -8.56
CA ILE A 10 -3.21 5.81 -7.90
C ILE A 10 -3.36 5.52 -6.40
N PRO A 11 -2.39 4.82 -5.77
CA PRO A 11 -2.40 4.57 -4.32
C PRO A 11 -2.44 5.86 -3.51
N ARG A 12 -3.04 5.80 -2.33
CA ARG A 12 -3.22 6.93 -1.40
C ARG A 12 -2.97 6.49 0.04
N GLU A 13 -2.79 7.45 0.92
CA GLU A 13 -2.81 7.20 2.37
C GLU A 13 -4.09 6.45 2.76
N TYR A 14 -3.91 5.51 3.68
CA TYR A 14 -4.87 4.55 4.20
C TYR A 14 -5.44 3.53 3.19
N ASP A 15 -4.93 3.48 1.96
CA ASP A 15 -5.20 2.33 1.10
C ASP A 15 -4.57 1.07 1.68
N GLU A 16 -5.27 -0.05 1.58
CA GLU A 16 -4.65 -1.36 1.69
C GLU A 16 -4.25 -1.85 0.31
N VAL A 17 -3.01 -2.32 0.19
CA VAL A 17 -2.41 -2.71 -1.08
C VAL A 17 -1.72 -4.06 -0.97
N ILE A 18 -1.67 -4.77 -2.09
CA ILE A 18 -0.82 -5.94 -2.26
C ILE A 18 0.46 -5.50 -2.95
N LEU A 19 1.60 -5.80 -2.34
CA LEU A 19 2.92 -5.62 -2.93
C LEU A 19 3.20 -6.70 -3.97
N LYS A 20 4.15 -6.46 -4.87
CA LYS A 20 4.64 -7.47 -5.82
C LYS A 20 5.24 -8.72 -5.15
N THR A 21 5.63 -8.61 -3.88
CA THR A 21 6.04 -9.75 -3.05
C THR A 21 4.86 -10.64 -2.62
N GLY A 22 3.61 -10.17 -2.80
CA GLY A 22 2.38 -10.82 -2.36
C GLY A 22 1.91 -10.38 -0.97
N GLU A 23 2.64 -9.51 -0.29
CA GLU A 23 2.32 -9.02 1.05
C GLU A 23 1.19 -7.99 1.02
N LEU A 24 0.28 -8.07 2.01
CA LEU A 24 -0.75 -7.06 2.25
C LEU A 24 -0.20 -6.02 3.23
N VAL A 25 -0.30 -4.75 2.86
CA VAL A 25 0.15 -3.62 3.69
C VAL A 25 -0.84 -2.47 3.65
N GLY A 26 -0.96 -1.74 4.75
CA GLY A 26 -1.61 -0.44 4.78
C GLY A 26 -0.61 0.67 4.41
N LEU A 27 -1.01 1.64 3.62
CA LEU A 27 -0.21 2.84 3.37
C LEU A 27 -0.52 3.87 4.46
N MET A 28 0.40 4.17 5.38
CA MET A 28 0.12 5.09 6.48
C MET A 28 0.27 6.55 6.05
N ASP A 29 1.49 6.95 5.73
CA ASP A 29 1.84 8.33 5.39
C ASP A 29 2.55 8.37 4.04
N GLN A 30 2.23 9.39 3.23
CA GLN A 30 2.94 9.67 2.00
C GLN A 30 4.24 10.42 2.30
N VAL A 31 5.38 9.77 2.02
CA VAL A 31 6.71 10.35 2.25
C VAL A 31 7.07 11.34 1.14
N ASP A 32 6.75 10.96 -0.10
CA ASP A 32 6.92 11.79 -1.30
C ASP A 32 5.92 11.38 -2.39
N GLU A 33 6.01 11.95 -3.59
CA GLU A 33 5.10 11.66 -4.72
C GLU A 33 5.02 10.18 -5.11
N THR A 34 6.00 9.37 -4.72
CA THR A 34 6.20 7.99 -5.16
C THR A 34 6.41 6.98 -4.01
N HIS A 35 6.50 7.41 -2.76
CA HIS A 35 6.76 6.54 -1.62
C HIS A 35 5.78 6.74 -0.46
N PHE A 36 5.49 5.63 0.23
CA PHE A 36 4.65 5.59 1.42
C PHE A 36 5.35 4.84 2.55
N LEU A 37 5.06 5.21 3.80
CA LEU A 37 5.36 4.37 4.95
C LEU A 37 4.36 3.21 5.01
N PRO A 38 4.83 1.94 4.98
CA PRO A 38 3.95 0.79 5.08
C PRO A 38 3.66 0.42 6.54
N ASP A 39 2.43 -0.03 6.80
CA ASP A 39 2.06 -0.83 7.96
C ASP A 39 1.91 -2.29 7.53
N TYR A 40 2.82 -3.15 8.01
CA TYR A 40 2.76 -4.60 7.78
C TYR A 40 1.92 -5.33 8.84
N GLY A 41 1.44 -4.64 9.87
CA GLY A 41 0.76 -5.21 11.03
C GLY A 41 1.71 -5.65 12.14
N VAL A 42 1.13 -6.26 13.17
CA VAL A 42 1.84 -6.75 14.38
C VAL A 42 1.38 -8.15 14.81
N GLU A 43 0.70 -8.88 13.92
CA GLU A 43 0.18 -10.21 14.22
C GLU A 43 1.30 -11.25 14.38
N THR A 44 2.44 -11.01 13.73
CA THR A 44 3.66 -11.84 13.83
C THR A 44 4.89 -10.99 14.15
N PRO A 45 5.91 -11.55 14.84
CA PRO A 45 7.17 -10.84 15.11
C PRO A 45 7.86 -10.33 13.83
N GLU A 46 7.73 -11.07 12.72
CA GLU A 46 8.27 -10.67 11.43
C GLU A 46 7.57 -9.42 10.87
N GLN A 47 6.24 -9.34 10.96
CA GLN A 47 5.49 -8.15 10.55
C GLN A 47 5.82 -6.96 11.45
N GLU A 48 5.81 -7.15 12.77
CA GLU A 48 6.14 -6.09 13.72
C GLU A 48 7.55 -5.52 13.44
N LYS A 49 8.52 -6.40 13.19
CA LYS A 49 9.88 -5.98 12.83
C LYS A 49 9.93 -5.18 11.52
N LYS A 50 9.12 -5.54 10.52
CA LYS A 50 9.05 -4.80 9.25
C LYS A 50 8.37 -3.44 9.44
N THR A 51 7.27 -3.38 10.16
CA THR A 51 6.56 -2.14 10.51
C THR A 51 7.48 -1.19 11.27
N MET A 52 8.22 -1.70 12.26
CA MET A 52 9.19 -0.91 13.05
C MET A 52 10.44 -0.48 12.28
N ALA A 53 10.78 -1.13 11.16
CA ALA A 53 11.91 -0.73 10.34
C ALA A 53 11.66 0.61 9.62
N MET A 54 10.40 1.04 9.51
CA MET A 54 9.98 2.31 8.89
C MET A 54 10.61 2.56 7.51
N ALA A 55 10.83 1.49 6.74
CA ALA A 55 11.38 1.58 5.39
C ALA A 55 10.26 1.94 4.42
N PRO A 56 10.34 3.09 3.71
CA PRO A 56 9.33 3.46 2.73
C PRO A 56 9.27 2.46 1.57
N ILE A 57 8.07 2.24 1.03
CA ILE A 57 7.84 1.42 -0.17
C ILE A 57 7.47 2.31 -1.36
N SER A 58 7.91 1.92 -2.56
CA SER A 58 7.59 2.66 -3.78
C SER A 58 6.21 2.27 -4.32
N ILE A 59 5.53 3.22 -4.97
CA ILE A 59 4.34 2.91 -5.78
C ILE A 59 4.61 1.88 -6.88
N ASP A 60 5.86 1.78 -7.33
CA ASP A 60 6.27 0.77 -8.31
C ASP A 60 6.33 -0.64 -7.70
N ASP A 61 6.41 -0.78 -6.38
CA ASP A 61 6.38 -2.07 -5.69
C ASP A 61 4.95 -2.55 -5.40
N ILE A 62 3.96 -1.70 -5.65
CA ILE A 62 2.55 -2.01 -5.45
C ILE A 62 2.00 -2.73 -6.68
N GLU A 63 1.46 -3.93 -6.46
CA GLU A 63 0.77 -4.71 -7.51
C GLU A 63 -0.66 -4.21 -7.72
N LYS A 64 -1.40 -4.00 -6.63
CA LYS A 64 -2.79 -3.47 -6.68
C LYS A 64 -3.25 -2.93 -5.34
N VAL A 65 -4.14 -1.94 -5.39
CA VAL A 65 -4.96 -1.52 -4.25
C VAL A 65 -6.13 -2.51 -4.10
N VAL A 66 -6.37 -2.99 -2.87
CA VAL A 66 -7.44 -3.96 -2.56
C VAL A 66 -8.57 -3.35 -1.74
N TYR A 67 -8.27 -2.34 -0.92
CA TYR A 67 -9.27 -1.61 -0.15
C TYR A 67 -8.90 -0.14 -0.08
N ARG A 68 -9.93 0.71 -0.20
CA ARG A 68 -9.84 2.16 0.02
C ARG A 68 -10.99 2.55 0.95
N PRO A 69 -10.71 3.11 2.13
CA PRO A 69 -11.77 3.63 2.98
C PRO A 69 -12.51 4.76 2.25
N LYS A 70 -13.84 4.84 2.42
CA LYS A 70 -14.69 5.81 1.70
C LYS A 70 -14.43 7.26 2.10
N ASP A 71 -13.78 7.47 3.24
CA ASP A 71 -13.63 8.77 3.90
C ASP A 71 -12.15 9.15 4.16
N SER A 72 -11.19 8.42 3.57
CA SER A 72 -9.80 8.84 3.51
C SER A 72 -9.70 10.01 2.54
N GLN A 73 -9.44 11.21 3.07
CA GLN A 73 -9.48 12.49 2.35
C GLN A 73 -8.54 12.53 1.14
#